data_AF-A0A5N7A5M4-F1
#
_entry.id   AF-A0A5N7A5M4-F1
#
_cell.length_a   1.000
_cell.length_b   1.000
_cell.length_c   1.000
_cell.angle_alpha   90.00
_cell.angle_beta   90.00
_cell.angle_gamma   90.00
#
_symmetry.space_group_name_H-M   'P 1'
#
loop_
_entity.id
_entity.type
_entity.pdbx_description
1 polymer ?
#
loop_
_entity_poly.entity_id
_entity_poly.type
_entity_poly.pdbx_seq_one_letter_code
_entity_poly.pdbx_strand_id
1 'polypeptide(L)'
;MAVSVPGQAKKQLNGITLLCMAFVICNSWAGIAGSLQLALRAGGPATLVYSILVATSAYLSIAASLAELAAVYPTAGGQYHFASILAPKRWRRGLSYTCGLLSLFSWLAIGVSVASIAAQQLLAIVSTSISGFEPKTWHVFLVYQGFALFAMLYTAFILKRNPWTHNIACYLHILTSLRWIPFVVMEQGFRSRTIAIAISSVTIILSLTIIIATQEASSRLAWSLARDDGLLFSRRLQQLHPRLDIPLWSLLLVWILTFLCGFIYLASQTDYTCVILGTCFLIGLANWWLHAKARYNGPVMDYLEASEPEPSDIFPVQSHKHCKSGELGV
;
A
#
# COMPACT_ATOMS: atom_id res chain seq x y z
N MET A 1 27.29 10.08 23.34
CA MET A 1 27.66 9.96 21.92
C MET A 1 27.08 8.65 21.41
N ALA A 2 25.96 8.71 20.68
CA ALA A 2 25.37 7.51 20.08
C ALA A 2 26.23 7.12 18.88
N VAL A 3 26.87 5.95 18.96
CA VAL A 3 27.62 5.34 17.87
C VAL A 3 26.61 4.99 16.77
N SER A 4 26.70 5.69 15.65
CA SER A 4 25.85 5.46 14.49
C SER A 4 26.26 4.16 13.81
N VAL A 5 25.37 3.16 13.85
CA VAL A 5 25.52 1.91 13.08
C VAL A 5 25.60 2.24 11.59
N PRO A 6 26.65 1.82 10.85
CA PRO A 6 26.75 2.01 9.42
C PRO A 6 25.65 1.21 8.72
N GLY A 7 24.81 1.87 7.90
CA GLY A 7 23.75 1.20 7.14
C GLY A 7 22.31 1.60 7.50
N GLN A 8 22.10 2.48 8.48
CA GLN A 8 20.78 3.10 8.64
C GLN A 8 20.46 3.94 7.39
N ALA A 9 19.52 3.46 6.58
CA ALA A 9 18.88 4.27 5.55
C ALA A 9 18.43 5.59 6.21
N LYS A 10 19.03 6.72 5.81
CA LYS A 10 18.64 8.05 6.29
C LYS A 10 17.12 8.12 6.25
N LYS A 11 16.46 8.45 7.37
CA LYS A 11 15.01 8.73 7.39
C LYS A 11 14.74 9.82 6.35
N GLN A 12 14.30 9.43 5.16
CA GLN A 12 14.05 10.37 4.06
C GLN A 12 12.75 11.16 4.26
N LEU A 13 11.89 10.72 5.19
CA LEU A 13 10.58 11.32 5.45
C LEU A 13 10.50 11.87 6.88
N ASN A 14 10.01 13.11 7.00
CA ASN A 14 9.70 13.75 8.27
C ASN A 14 8.54 13.00 8.97
N GLY A 15 8.54 12.93 10.30
CA GLY A 15 7.49 12.24 11.08
C GLY A 15 6.08 12.77 10.81
N ILE A 16 5.95 14.07 10.54
CA ILE A 16 4.67 14.69 10.12
C ILE A 16 4.23 14.13 8.75
N THR A 17 5.14 14.05 7.78
CA THR A 17 4.83 13.49 6.45
C THR A 17 4.46 12.02 6.52
N LEU A 18 5.09 11.25 7.43
CA LEU A 18 4.70 9.87 7.68
C LEU A 18 3.28 9.76 8.26
N LEU A 19 2.94 10.61 9.23
CA LEU A 19 1.58 10.67 9.80
C LEU A 19 0.55 11.09 8.74
N CYS A 20 0.86 12.11 7.94
CA CYS A 20 0.01 12.57 6.85
C CYS A 20 -0.22 11.46 5.81
N MET A 21 0.83 10.73 5.44
CA MET A 21 0.72 9.61 4.51
C MET A 21 -0.16 8.49 5.08
N ALA A 22 0.01 8.13 6.36
CA ALA A 22 -0.83 7.13 7.02
C ALA A 22 -2.31 7.57 7.06
N PHE A 23 -2.58 8.84 7.36
CA PHE A 23 -3.93 9.38 7.40
C PHE A 23 -4.61 9.37 6.02
N VAL A 24 -3.89 9.81 4.98
CA VAL A 24 -4.37 9.80 3.58
C VAL A 24 -4.69 8.37 3.13
N ILE A 25 -3.84 7.40 3.48
CA ILE A 25 -4.06 6.00 3.12
C ILE A 25 -5.30 5.43 3.81
N CYS A 26 -5.48 5.72 5.10
CA CYS A 26 -6.56 5.12 5.90
C CYS A 26 -7.93 5.71 5.59
N ASN A 27 -8.03 7.01 5.25
CA ASN A 27 -9.22 7.74 4.79
C ASN A 27 -10.59 7.12 5.19
N SER A 28 -10.80 6.86 6.48
CA SER A 28 -11.85 5.95 6.95
C SER A 28 -13.27 6.44 6.64
N TRP A 29 -13.47 7.75 6.52
CA TRP A 29 -14.79 8.33 6.28
C TRP A 29 -15.35 8.03 4.89
N ALA A 30 -14.52 7.95 3.84
CA ALA A 30 -15.03 7.59 2.51
C ALA A 30 -15.47 6.11 2.47
N GLY A 31 -14.75 5.23 3.17
CA GLY A 31 -15.12 3.83 3.33
C GLY A 31 -16.44 3.67 4.09
N ILE A 32 -16.63 4.43 5.17
CA ILE A 32 -17.89 4.46 5.93
C ILE A 32 -19.03 4.99 5.05
N ALA A 33 -18.84 6.08 4.30
CA ALA A 33 -19.89 6.62 3.45
C ALA A 33 -20.32 5.66 2.33
N GLY A 34 -19.37 4.95 1.70
CA GLY A 34 -19.66 3.95 0.68
C GLY A 34 -20.37 2.71 1.22
N SER A 35 -20.11 2.34 2.48
CA SER A 35 -20.72 1.18 3.14
C SER A 35 -21.93 1.51 4.02
N LEU A 36 -22.22 2.80 4.24
CA LEU A 36 -23.29 3.28 5.13
C LEU A 36 -24.65 2.71 4.73
N GLN A 37 -24.96 2.70 3.43
CA GLN A 37 -26.23 2.20 2.94
C GLN A 37 -26.36 0.69 3.14
N LEU A 38 -25.27 -0.07 3.02
CA LEU A 38 -25.25 -1.50 3.27
C LEU A 38 -25.45 -1.81 4.76
N ALA A 39 -24.72 -1.10 5.63
CA ALA A 39 -24.82 -1.28 7.08
C ALA A 39 -26.22 -0.93 7.63
N LEU A 40 -26.84 0.15 7.11
CA LEU A 40 -28.21 0.51 7.45
C LEU A 40 -29.22 -0.56 7.02
N ARG A 41 -29.05 -1.16 5.84
CA ARG A 41 -29.93 -2.22 5.36
C ARG A 41 -29.78 -3.52 6.15
N ALA A 42 -28.57 -3.83 6.62
CA ALA A 42 -28.27 -5.08 7.31
C ALA A 42 -28.78 -5.12 8.76
N GLY A 43 -28.74 -4.00 9.49
CA GLY A 43 -29.13 -3.98 10.92
C GLY A 43 -29.56 -2.62 11.47
N GLY A 44 -29.82 -1.65 10.58
CA GLY A 44 -30.34 -0.34 10.95
C GLY A 44 -29.31 0.56 11.67
N PRO A 45 -29.78 1.65 12.32
CA PRO A 45 -28.92 2.64 12.94
C PRO A 45 -28.08 2.10 14.12
N ALA A 46 -28.61 1.13 14.86
CA ALA A 46 -27.90 0.54 16.00
C ALA A 46 -26.61 -0.17 15.56
N THR A 47 -26.66 -0.92 14.46
CA THR A 47 -25.48 -1.57 13.89
C THR A 47 -24.40 -0.57 13.54
N LEU A 48 -24.72 0.62 13.02
CA LEU A 48 -23.72 1.66 12.74
C LEU A 48 -22.96 2.09 14.00
N VAL A 49 -23.68 2.42 15.07
CA VAL A 49 -23.06 2.91 16.30
C VAL A 49 -22.19 1.84 16.95
N TYR A 50 -22.71 0.63 17.12
CA TYR A 50 -21.97 -0.45 17.79
C TYR A 50 -20.83 -0.99 16.93
N SER A 51 -21.02 -1.09 15.60
CA SER A 51 -19.96 -1.56 14.70
C SER A 51 -18.74 -0.65 14.72
N ILE A 52 -18.93 0.68 14.77
CA ILE A 52 -17.82 1.64 14.85
C ILE A 52 -17.02 1.47 16.15
N LEU A 53 -17.69 1.26 17.29
CA LEU A 53 -17.00 1.06 18.58
C LEU A 53 -16.19 -0.24 18.58
N VAL A 54 -16.81 -1.34 18.16
CA VAL A 54 -16.15 -2.65 18.10
C VAL A 54 -14.99 -2.63 17.09
N ALA A 55 -15.22 -2.12 15.88
CA ALA A 55 -14.18 -2.04 14.85
C ALA A 55 -13.01 -1.15 15.30
N THR A 56 -13.28 0.03 15.85
CA THR A 56 -12.22 0.94 16.35
C THR A 56 -11.38 0.27 17.42
N SER A 57 -12.01 -0.42 18.38
CA SER A 57 -11.28 -1.13 19.44
C SER A 57 -10.35 -2.22 18.89
N ALA A 58 -10.85 -3.03 17.95
CA ALA A 58 -10.08 -4.10 17.31
C ALA A 58 -8.91 -3.54 16.48
N TYR A 59 -9.15 -2.48 15.69
CA TYR A 59 -8.09 -1.85 14.90
C TYR A 59 -7.03 -1.17 15.74
N LEU A 60 -7.40 -0.57 16.88
CA LEU A 60 -6.44 0.01 17.83
C LEU A 60 -5.53 -1.07 18.43
N SER A 61 -6.09 -2.22 18.83
CA SER A 61 -5.29 -3.34 19.33
C SER A 61 -4.33 -3.89 18.27
N ILE A 62 -4.79 -4.02 17.01
CA ILE A 62 -3.93 -4.44 15.89
C ILE A 62 -2.81 -3.41 15.65
N ALA A 63 -3.15 -2.13 15.63
CA ALA A 63 -2.19 -1.05 15.38
C ALA A 63 -1.12 -0.97 16.50
N ALA A 64 -1.52 -1.11 17.76
CA ALA A 64 -0.59 -1.12 18.89
C ALA A 64 0.39 -2.29 18.80
N SER A 65 -0.10 -3.51 18.56
CA SER A 65 0.75 -4.69 18.40
C SER A 65 1.70 -4.58 17.20
N LEU A 66 1.24 -4.03 16.07
CA LEU A 66 2.09 -3.83 14.90
C LEU A 66 3.14 -2.72 15.11
N ALA A 67 2.82 -1.71 15.92
CA ALA A 67 3.75 -0.64 16.28
C ALA A 67 4.91 -1.15 17.15
N GLU A 68 4.64 -2.04 18.11
CA GLU A 68 5.68 -2.70 18.91
C GLU A 68 6.63 -3.52 18.02
N LEU A 69 6.07 -4.31 17.10
CA LEU A 69 6.86 -5.10 16.16
C LEU A 69 7.71 -4.22 15.22
N ALA A 70 7.16 -3.12 14.72
CA ALA A 70 7.88 -2.18 13.86
C ALA A 70 8.99 -1.41 14.60
N ALA A 71 8.83 -1.17 15.91
CA ALA A 71 9.86 -0.53 16.73
C ALA A 71 11.06 -1.45 16.97
N VAL A 72 10.82 -2.75 17.15
CA VAL A 72 11.87 -3.76 17.36
C VAL A 72 12.53 -4.19 16.04
N TYR A 73 11.72 -4.38 14.99
CA TYR A 73 12.18 -4.89 13.70
C TYR A 73 11.88 -3.88 12.58
N PRO A 74 12.79 -2.92 12.31
CA PRO A 74 12.61 -1.95 11.23
C PRO A 74 12.87 -2.62 9.87
N THR A 75 11.82 -3.16 9.24
CA THR A 75 11.92 -3.92 7.97
C THR A 75 11.24 -3.21 6.81
N ALA A 76 11.77 -3.38 5.59
CA ALA A 76 11.14 -2.87 4.37
C ALA A 76 9.89 -3.68 3.95
N GLY A 77 9.83 -4.97 4.31
CA GLY A 77 8.72 -5.86 3.97
C GLY A 77 7.55 -5.85 4.97
N GLY A 78 7.69 -5.22 6.13
CA GLY A 78 6.61 -5.02 7.09
C GLY A 78 5.98 -6.32 7.59
N GLN A 79 4.67 -6.48 7.38
CA GLN A 79 3.86 -7.56 7.96
C GLN A 79 4.37 -8.97 7.63
N TYR A 80 4.84 -9.21 6.40
CA TYR A 80 5.28 -10.55 6.01
C TYR A 80 6.65 -10.92 6.61
N HIS A 81 7.50 -9.94 6.89
CA HIS A 81 8.72 -10.12 7.67
C HIS A 81 8.38 -10.50 9.11
N PHE A 82 7.46 -9.77 9.75
CA PHE A 82 7.01 -10.09 11.12
C PHE A 82 6.40 -11.48 11.23
N ALA A 83 5.56 -11.86 10.25
CA ALA A 83 5.01 -13.20 10.16
C ALA A 83 6.10 -14.28 10.08
N SER A 84 7.22 -14.00 9.40
CA SER A 84 8.34 -14.94 9.34
C SER A 84 9.11 -15.06 10.66
N ILE A 85 9.25 -13.96 11.42
CA ILE A 85 10.00 -13.94 12.68
C ILE A 85 9.24 -14.72 13.76
N LEU A 86 7.93 -14.51 13.82
CA LEU A 86 7.06 -15.10 14.85
C LEU A 86 6.63 -16.54 14.52
N ALA A 87 6.64 -16.92 13.23
CA ALA A 87 6.20 -18.25 12.83
C ALA A 87 7.20 -19.36 13.20
N PRO A 88 6.70 -20.54 13.61
CA PRO A 88 7.55 -21.70 13.88
C PRO A 88 8.30 -22.14 12.61
N LYS A 89 9.54 -22.63 12.77
CA LYS A 89 10.48 -22.96 11.67
C LYS A 89 9.87 -23.78 10.53
N ARG A 90 8.94 -24.70 10.85
CA ARG A 90 8.25 -25.57 9.87
C ARG A 90 7.28 -24.80 8.96
N TRP A 91 6.61 -23.77 9.46
CA TRP A 91 5.55 -23.04 8.77
C TRP A 91 5.95 -21.65 8.30
N ARG A 92 7.12 -21.16 8.75
CA ARG A 92 7.64 -19.82 8.47
C ARG A 92 7.55 -19.41 7.00
N ARG A 93 8.01 -20.28 6.09
CA ARG A 93 8.03 -20.00 4.65
C ARG A 93 6.63 -19.82 4.08
N GLY A 94 5.72 -20.73 4.41
CA GLY A 94 4.33 -20.67 3.94
C GLY A 94 3.59 -19.45 4.49
N LEU A 95 3.63 -19.25 5.82
CA LEU A 95 2.90 -18.17 6.49
C LEU A 95 3.37 -16.78 6.05
N SER A 96 4.68 -16.59 5.92
CA SER A 96 5.26 -15.33 5.44
C SER A 96 4.85 -15.05 3.99
N TYR A 97 4.96 -16.04 3.10
CA TYR A 97 4.53 -15.87 1.72
C TYR A 97 3.04 -15.54 1.61
N THR A 98 2.17 -16.29 2.30
CA THR A 98 0.73 -16.03 2.28
C THR A 98 0.40 -14.65 2.83
N CYS A 99 1.08 -14.21 3.88
CA CYS A 99 0.91 -12.88 4.45
C CYS A 99 1.29 -11.80 3.44
N GLY A 100 2.48 -11.88 2.83
CA GLY A 100 2.94 -10.88 1.85
C GLY A 100 2.06 -10.81 0.61
N LEU A 101 1.61 -11.97 0.13
CA LEU A 101 0.74 -12.07 -1.04
C LEU A 101 -0.67 -11.52 -0.76
N LEU A 102 -1.26 -11.86 0.38
CA LEU A 102 -2.56 -11.31 0.81
C LEU A 102 -2.47 -9.80 1.01
N SER A 103 -1.39 -9.30 1.60
CA SER A 103 -1.18 -7.86 1.75
C SER A 103 -1.06 -7.17 0.38
N LEU A 104 -0.33 -7.75 -0.59
CA LEU A 104 -0.21 -7.22 -1.95
C LEU A 104 -1.56 -7.12 -2.65
N PHE A 105 -2.37 -8.18 -2.58
CA PHE A 105 -3.71 -8.19 -3.19
C PHE A 105 -4.70 -7.29 -2.47
N SER A 106 -4.56 -7.14 -1.15
CA SER A 106 -5.37 -6.19 -0.37
C SER A 106 -5.12 -4.76 -0.83
N TRP A 107 -3.85 -4.36 -1.01
CA TRP A 107 -3.51 -3.05 -1.55
C TRP A 107 -4.07 -2.82 -2.96
N LEU A 108 -4.01 -3.86 -3.80
CA LEU A 108 -4.57 -3.80 -5.14
C LEU A 108 -6.10 -3.63 -5.12
N ALA A 109 -6.81 -4.41 -4.30
CA ALA A 109 -8.27 -4.33 -4.18
C ALA A 109 -8.72 -2.95 -3.66
N ILE A 110 -7.99 -2.35 -2.72
CA ILE A 110 -8.25 -0.98 -2.24
C ILE A 110 -8.10 0.01 -3.39
N GLY A 111 -6.98 -0.04 -4.13
CA GLY A 111 -6.71 0.86 -5.25
C GLY A 111 -7.79 0.79 -6.34
N VAL A 112 -8.19 -0.43 -6.73
CA VAL A 112 -9.27 -0.65 -7.71
C VAL A 112 -10.61 -0.11 -7.20
N SER A 113 -10.93 -0.35 -5.92
CA SER A 113 -12.20 0.08 -5.34
C SER A 113 -12.29 1.61 -5.28
N VAL A 114 -11.25 2.29 -4.81
CA VAL A 114 -11.23 3.76 -4.73
C VAL A 114 -11.28 4.40 -6.11
N ALA A 115 -10.56 3.85 -7.09
CA ALA A 115 -10.59 4.36 -8.46
C ALA A 115 -11.99 4.20 -9.09
N SER A 116 -12.70 3.11 -8.81
CA SER A 116 -14.07 2.91 -9.31
C SER A 116 -15.05 3.92 -8.69
N ILE A 117 -14.95 4.17 -7.37
CA ILE A 117 -15.77 5.15 -6.65
C ILE A 117 -15.50 6.56 -7.19
N ALA A 118 -14.25 6.92 -7.42
CA ALA A 118 -13.89 8.21 -8.00
C ALA A 118 -14.47 8.40 -9.41
N ALA A 119 -14.43 7.35 -10.24
CA ALA A 119 -14.97 7.38 -11.59
C ALA A 119 -16.51 7.54 -11.59
N GLN A 120 -17.21 6.84 -10.70
CA GLN A 120 -18.66 7.00 -10.51
C GLN A 120 -19.03 8.41 -10.06
N GLN A 121 -18.26 9.00 -9.14
CA GLN A 121 -18.49 10.37 -8.67
C GLN A 121 -18.30 11.40 -9.79
N LEU A 122 -17.27 11.25 -10.63
CA LEU A 122 -17.09 12.15 -11.77
C LEU A 122 -18.27 12.07 -12.74
N LEU A 123 -18.73 10.86 -13.07
CA LEU A 123 -19.85 10.68 -13.99
C LEU A 123 -21.18 11.15 -13.40
N ALA A 124 -21.37 11.09 -12.09
CA ALA A 124 -22.52 11.70 -11.42
C ALA A 124 -22.54 13.22 -11.64
N ILE A 125 -21.40 13.90 -11.50
CA ILE A 125 -21.29 15.35 -11.79
C ILE A 125 -21.62 15.63 -13.27
N VAL A 126 -21.08 14.84 -14.19
CA VAL A 126 -21.30 15.01 -15.64
C VAL A 126 -22.78 14.81 -16.00
N SER A 127 -23.43 13.79 -15.42
CA SER A 127 -24.85 13.49 -15.68
C SER A 127 -25.80 14.61 -15.27
N THR A 128 -25.46 15.34 -14.21
CA THR A 128 -26.25 16.53 -13.84
C THR A 128 -25.93 17.70 -14.76
N SER A 129 -24.66 17.88 -15.13
CA SER A 129 -24.13 19.01 -15.91
C SER A 129 -24.60 19.05 -17.36
N ILE A 130 -24.73 17.88 -18.00
CA ILE A 130 -25.09 17.76 -19.42
C ILE A 130 -26.49 17.15 -19.53
N SER A 131 -27.45 17.92 -20.04
CA SER A 131 -28.80 17.42 -20.31
C SER A 131 -28.75 16.31 -21.38
N GLY A 132 -29.23 15.11 -21.04
CA GLY A 132 -29.28 13.95 -21.94
C GLY A 132 -28.07 13.01 -21.86
N PHE A 133 -27.12 13.23 -20.95
CA PHE A 133 -26.01 12.30 -20.72
C PHE A 133 -26.41 11.20 -19.71
N GLU A 134 -26.53 9.96 -20.20
CA GLU A 134 -26.73 8.79 -19.36
C GLU A 134 -25.40 8.07 -19.07
N PRO A 135 -24.99 7.92 -17.80
CA PRO A 135 -23.79 7.19 -17.43
C PRO A 135 -23.91 5.71 -17.82
N LYS A 136 -23.07 5.26 -18.77
CA LYS A 136 -22.93 3.85 -19.14
C LYS A 136 -21.71 3.24 -18.46
N THR A 137 -21.73 1.93 -18.26
CA THR A 137 -20.65 1.18 -17.58
C THR A 137 -19.28 1.40 -18.22
N TRP A 138 -19.23 1.50 -19.55
CA TRP A 138 -17.97 1.75 -20.26
C TRP A 138 -17.42 3.17 -20.05
N HIS A 139 -18.27 4.17 -19.77
CA HIS A 139 -17.80 5.50 -19.38
C HIS A 139 -17.01 5.40 -18.07
N VAL A 140 -17.51 4.62 -17.10
CA VAL A 140 -16.87 4.44 -15.80
C VAL A 140 -15.52 3.75 -15.98
N PHE A 141 -15.46 2.71 -16.81
CA PHE A 141 -14.23 1.99 -17.13
C PHE A 141 -13.14 2.90 -17.73
N LEU A 142 -13.49 3.78 -18.68
CA LEU A 142 -12.51 4.69 -19.28
C LEU A 142 -11.97 5.72 -18.29
N VAL A 143 -12.85 6.30 -17.47
CA VAL A 143 -12.44 7.27 -16.42
C VAL A 143 -11.56 6.59 -15.38
N TYR A 144 -11.96 5.39 -14.94
CA TYR A 144 -11.19 4.54 -14.05
C TYR A 144 -9.77 4.29 -14.62
N GLN A 145 -9.69 3.94 -15.90
CA GLN A 145 -8.42 3.65 -16.54
C GLN A 145 -7.53 4.89 -16.67
N GLY A 146 -8.14 6.05 -16.93
CA GLY A 146 -7.47 7.34 -16.91
C GLY A 146 -6.89 7.66 -15.54
N PHE A 147 -7.65 7.46 -14.47
CA PHE A 147 -7.17 7.68 -13.09
C PHE A 147 -6.03 6.73 -12.70
N ALA A 148 -6.14 5.44 -13.04
CA ALA A 148 -5.08 4.46 -12.78
C ALA A 148 -3.78 4.78 -13.55
N LEU A 149 -3.90 5.21 -14.82
CA LEU A 149 -2.74 5.63 -15.62
C LEU A 149 -2.12 6.92 -15.07
N PHE A 150 -2.94 7.90 -14.70
CA PHE A 150 -2.47 9.13 -14.07
C PHE A 150 -1.70 8.84 -12.78
N ALA A 151 -2.24 8.00 -11.90
CA ALA A 151 -1.59 7.61 -10.67
C ALA A 151 -0.26 6.88 -10.92
N MET A 152 -0.20 5.99 -11.91
CA MET A 152 1.05 5.32 -12.31
C MET A 152 2.12 6.33 -12.74
N LEU A 153 1.78 7.24 -13.65
CA LEU A 153 2.71 8.25 -14.17
C LEU A 153 3.16 9.20 -13.06
N TYR A 154 2.23 9.60 -12.19
CA TYR A 154 2.52 10.43 -11.04
C TYR A 154 3.52 9.75 -10.10
N THR A 155 3.27 8.50 -9.74
CA THR A 155 4.17 7.70 -8.90
C THR A 155 5.54 7.50 -9.57
N ALA A 156 5.57 7.32 -10.89
CA ALA A 156 6.81 7.10 -11.64
C ALA A 156 7.71 8.35 -11.71
N PHE A 157 7.13 9.54 -11.89
CA PHE A 157 7.90 10.75 -12.20
C PHE A 157 7.95 11.79 -11.07
N ILE A 158 6.92 11.86 -10.23
CA ILE A 158 6.70 12.99 -9.31
C ILE A 158 7.01 12.62 -7.86
N LEU A 159 6.83 11.35 -7.48
CA LEU A 159 6.88 10.93 -6.07
C LEU A 159 8.18 11.32 -5.35
N LYS A 160 9.35 11.09 -5.98
CA LYS A 160 10.65 11.44 -5.39
C LYS A 160 10.89 12.95 -5.34
N ARG A 161 10.18 13.73 -6.17
CA ARG A 161 10.39 15.17 -6.33
C ARG A 161 9.52 16.01 -5.38
N ASN A 162 8.34 15.52 -4.99
CA ASN A 162 7.36 16.31 -4.23
C ASN A 162 6.65 15.53 -3.09
N PRO A 163 7.34 15.18 -1.99
CA PRO A 163 6.69 14.56 -0.81
C PRO A 163 5.66 15.48 -0.13
N TRP A 164 5.73 16.80 -0.36
CA TRP A 164 4.75 17.79 0.12
C TRP A 164 3.31 17.54 -0.33
N THR A 165 3.12 16.81 -1.41
CA THR A 165 1.81 16.51 -1.99
C THR A 165 0.94 15.71 -1.03
N HIS A 166 1.54 14.79 -0.28
CA HIS A 166 0.88 14.04 0.79
C HIS A 166 0.52 14.93 1.99
N ASN A 167 1.36 15.92 2.32
CA ASN A 167 1.06 16.87 3.40
C ASN A 167 -0.16 17.72 3.04
N ILE A 168 -0.19 18.30 1.83
CA ILE A 168 -1.31 19.10 1.34
C ILE A 168 -2.59 18.27 1.28
N ALA A 169 -2.49 17.06 0.73
CA ALA A 169 -3.63 16.16 0.69
C ALA A 169 -4.15 15.86 2.10
N CYS A 170 -3.28 15.53 3.06
CA CYS A 170 -3.69 15.30 4.44
C CYS A 170 -4.47 16.48 5.03
N TYR A 171 -4.00 17.71 4.86
CA TYR A 171 -4.72 18.90 5.33
C TYR A 171 -6.10 19.03 4.65
N LEU A 172 -6.19 18.80 3.34
CA LEU A 172 -7.45 18.83 2.62
C LEU A 172 -8.40 17.69 3.05
N HIS A 173 -7.86 16.51 3.31
CA HIS A 173 -8.59 15.37 3.84
C HIS A 173 -9.17 15.69 5.23
N ILE A 174 -8.38 16.28 6.14
CA ILE A 174 -8.88 16.71 7.46
C ILE A 174 -9.98 17.77 7.31
N LEU A 175 -9.77 18.78 6.47
CA LEU A 175 -10.75 19.87 6.27
C LEU A 175 -12.08 19.36 5.71
N THR A 176 -12.04 18.35 4.83
CA THR A 176 -13.23 17.78 4.18
C THR A 176 -13.88 16.64 4.97
N SER A 177 -13.16 16.04 5.93
CA SER A 177 -13.62 14.90 6.74
C SER A 177 -14.91 15.17 7.53
N LEU A 178 -15.18 16.44 7.90
CA LEU A 178 -16.40 16.85 8.61
C LEU A 178 -17.64 17.00 7.69
N ARG A 179 -17.49 16.88 6.36
CA ARG A 179 -18.53 17.25 5.38
C ARG A 179 -18.79 16.18 4.31
N TRP A 180 -18.69 14.88 4.63
CA TRP A 180 -18.98 13.86 3.62
C TRP A 180 -20.40 13.30 3.67
N ILE A 181 -21.12 13.49 2.57
CA ILE A 181 -22.47 13.04 2.28
C ILE A 181 -22.49 12.63 0.79
N PRO A 182 -23.16 11.54 0.35
CA PRO A 182 -23.25 11.20 -1.07
C PRO A 182 -23.79 12.37 -1.92
N PHE A 183 -23.33 12.57 -3.17
CA PHE A 183 -23.67 13.73 -4.01
C PHE A 183 -25.17 14.06 -4.06
N VAL A 184 -26.04 13.05 -4.22
CA VAL A 184 -27.51 13.24 -4.25
C VAL A 184 -28.03 13.77 -2.91
N VAL A 185 -27.47 13.29 -1.80
CA VAL A 185 -27.83 13.76 -0.45
C VAL A 185 -27.20 15.13 -0.17
N MET A 186 -26.06 15.48 -0.80
CA MET A 186 -25.53 16.86 -0.78
C MET A 186 -26.41 17.81 -1.58
N GLU A 187 -26.84 17.43 -2.78
CA GLU A 187 -27.75 18.25 -3.59
C GLU A 187 -29.08 18.49 -2.87
N GLN A 188 -29.65 17.42 -2.28
CA GLN A 188 -30.87 17.51 -1.48
C GLN A 188 -30.67 18.28 -0.16
N GLY A 189 -29.53 18.10 0.51
CA GLY A 189 -29.22 18.71 1.81
C GLY A 189 -28.81 20.18 1.73
N PHE A 190 -28.02 20.57 0.73
CA PHE A 190 -27.60 21.96 0.52
C PHE A 190 -28.58 22.75 -0.35
N ARG A 191 -29.55 22.08 -1.00
CA ARG A 191 -30.49 22.68 -1.97
C ARG A 191 -29.79 23.54 -3.04
N SER A 192 -28.53 23.25 -3.33
CA SER A 192 -27.67 24.06 -4.19
C SER A 192 -26.73 23.16 -4.99
N ARG A 193 -26.92 23.19 -6.30
CA ARG A 193 -26.16 22.38 -7.26
C ARG A 193 -24.70 22.79 -7.35
N THR A 194 -24.40 24.09 -7.26
CA THR A 194 -23.03 24.61 -7.31
C THR A 194 -22.18 24.13 -6.13
N ILE A 195 -22.75 24.12 -4.93
CA ILE A 195 -22.07 23.66 -3.72
C ILE A 195 -21.80 22.15 -3.80
N ALA A 196 -22.77 21.37 -4.28
CA ALA A 196 -22.63 19.93 -4.45
C ALA A 196 -21.52 19.58 -5.46
N ILE A 197 -21.45 20.29 -6.60
CA ILE A 197 -20.40 20.09 -7.61
C ILE A 197 -19.02 20.48 -7.07
N ALA A 198 -18.91 21.63 -6.38
CA ALA A 198 -17.65 22.10 -5.83
C ALA A 198 -17.08 21.11 -4.80
N ILE A 199 -17.92 20.64 -3.87
CA ILE A 199 -17.51 19.66 -2.88
C ILE A 199 -17.12 18.34 -3.55
N SER A 200 -17.95 17.84 -4.48
CA SER A 200 -17.68 16.61 -5.24
C SER A 200 -16.40 16.70 -6.08
N SER A 201 -16.04 17.86 -6.58
CA SER A 201 -14.77 18.04 -7.30
C SER A 201 -13.57 17.87 -6.36
N VAL A 202 -13.65 18.43 -5.14
CA VAL A 202 -12.62 18.22 -4.12
C VAL A 202 -12.53 16.73 -3.74
N THR A 203 -13.67 16.04 -3.63
CA THR A 203 -13.71 14.61 -3.31
C THR A 203 -12.94 13.72 -4.28
N ILE A 204 -12.99 14.06 -5.57
CA ILE A 204 -12.30 13.34 -6.63
C ILE A 204 -10.79 13.57 -6.53
N ILE A 205 -10.36 14.81 -6.28
CA ILE A 205 -8.94 15.14 -6.08
C ILE A 205 -8.35 14.35 -4.90
N LEU A 206 -9.10 14.26 -3.80
CA LEU A 206 -8.71 13.48 -2.64
C LEU A 206 -8.62 11.98 -2.96
N SER A 207 -9.60 11.46 -3.71
CA SER A 207 -9.59 10.07 -4.17
C SER A 207 -8.37 9.76 -5.03
N LEU A 208 -7.94 10.67 -5.90
CA LEU A 208 -6.71 10.53 -6.70
C LEU A 208 -5.45 10.39 -5.84
N THR A 209 -5.38 11.11 -4.72
CA THR A 209 -4.24 11.00 -3.80
C THR A 209 -4.17 9.61 -3.16
N ILE A 210 -5.31 9.02 -2.82
CA ILE A 210 -5.38 7.65 -2.29
C ILE A 210 -4.94 6.63 -3.35
N ILE A 211 -5.37 6.81 -4.61
CA ILE A 211 -4.96 5.91 -5.71
C ILE A 211 -3.43 5.96 -5.88
N ILE A 212 -2.82 7.15 -5.83
CA ILE A 212 -1.37 7.31 -5.88
C ILE A 212 -0.70 6.57 -4.70
N ALA A 213 -1.15 6.82 -3.47
CA ALA A 213 -0.54 6.24 -2.27
C ALA A 213 -0.67 4.71 -2.20
N THR A 214 -1.80 4.16 -2.64
CA THR A 214 -2.02 2.70 -2.69
C THR A 214 -1.18 2.03 -3.77
N GLN A 215 -1.01 2.67 -4.93
CA GLN A 215 -0.16 2.17 -6.01
C GLN A 215 1.33 2.23 -5.65
N GLU A 216 1.73 3.26 -4.93
CA GLU A 216 3.05 3.37 -4.33
C GLU A 216 3.31 2.24 -3.29
N ALA A 217 2.40 2.03 -2.35
CA ALA A 217 2.52 1.01 -1.32
C ALA A 217 2.58 -0.42 -1.90
N SER A 218 1.67 -0.74 -2.84
CA SER A 218 1.65 -2.05 -3.51
C SER A 218 2.89 -2.29 -4.37
N SER A 219 3.38 -1.29 -5.11
CA SER A 219 4.60 -1.45 -5.92
C SER A 219 5.84 -1.73 -5.08
N ARG A 220 5.98 -1.09 -3.91
CA ARG A 220 7.06 -1.38 -2.95
C ARG A 220 6.95 -2.76 -2.34
N LEU A 221 5.74 -3.18 -1.96
CA LEU A 221 5.52 -4.52 -1.43
C LEU A 221 5.79 -5.60 -2.48
N ALA A 222 5.36 -5.39 -3.72
CA ALA A 222 5.66 -6.26 -4.85
C ALA A 222 7.17 -6.36 -5.11
N TRP A 223 7.89 -5.23 -5.06
CA TRP A 223 9.34 -5.20 -5.18
C TRP A 223 10.03 -5.97 -4.03
N SER A 224 9.59 -5.76 -2.78
CA SER A 224 10.12 -6.46 -1.61
C SER A 224 9.92 -7.97 -1.73
N LEU A 225 8.72 -8.40 -2.13
CA LEU A 225 8.41 -9.82 -2.34
C LEU A 225 9.18 -10.41 -3.53
N ALA A 226 9.43 -9.62 -4.58
CA ALA A 226 10.26 -10.02 -5.71
C ALA A 226 11.73 -10.19 -5.33
N ARG A 227 12.26 -9.34 -4.45
CA ARG A 227 13.63 -9.45 -3.91
C ARG A 227 13.84 -10.76 -3.14
N ASP A 228 12.78 -11.27 -2.50
CA ASP A 228 12.79 -12.53 -1.77
C ASP A 228 12.42 -13.75 -2.65
N ASP A 229 12.45 -13.62 -3.99
CA ASP A 229 12.04 -14.65 -4.96
C ASP A 229 10.59 -15.16 -4.77
N GLY A 230 9.72 -14.32 -4.20
CA GLY A 230 8.32 -14.64 -3.96
C GLY A 230 7.43 -14.50 -5.19
N LEU A 231 7.82 -13.73 -6.22
CA LEU A 231 6.99 -13.49 -7.40
C LEU A 231 7.62 -14.06 -8.69
N LEU A 232 6.76 -14.52 -9.61
CA LEU A 232 7.16 -14.81 -10.99
C LEU A 232 7.88 -13.61 -11.61
N PHE A 233 8.98 -13.88 -12.33
CA PHE A 233 9.87 -12.86 -12.88
C PHE A 233 10.58 -11.96 -11.83
N SER A 234 10.81 -12.48 -10.62
CA SER A 234 11.57 -11.85 -9.54
C SER A 234 12.79 -11.05 -10.02
N ARG A 235 13.62 -11.65 -10.87
CA ARG A 235 14.83 -11.05 -11.45
C ARG A 235 14.61 -9.70 -12.15
N ARG A 236 13.46 -9.49 -12.81
CA ARG A 236 13.13 -8.21 -13.45
C ARG A 236 12.44 -7.27 -12.46
N LEU A 237 11.52 -7.80 -11.66
CA LEU A 237 10.74 -7.02 -10.70
C LEU A 237 11.59 -6.38 -9.60
N GLN A 238 12.70 -7.01 -9.21
CA GLN A 238 13.64 -6.51 -8.21
C GLN A 238 14.54 -5.35 -8.70
N GLN A 239 14.58 -5.09 -10.01
CA GLN A 239 15.47 -4.05 -10.57
C GLN A 239 14.95 -2.65 -10.25
N LEU A 240 15.82 -1.81 -9.70
CA LEU A 240 15.58 -0.38 -9.49
C LEU A 240 16.07 0.41 -10.69
N HIS A 241 15.28 1.38 -11.15
CA HIS A 241 15.65 2.21 -12.29
C HIS A 241 16.73 3.24 -11.86
N PRO A 242 17.90 3.31 -12.53
CA PRO A 242 19.08 4.04 -12.04
C PRO A 242 18.93 5.56 -11.95
N ARG A 243 17.97 6.17 -12.66
CA ARG A 243 17.69 7.62 -12.56
C ARG A 243 16.55 7.98 -11.62
N LEU A 244 15.65 7.03 -11.34
CA LEU A 244 14.40 7.30 -10.62
C LEU A 244 14.40 6.65 -9.22
N ASP A 245 15.30 5.70 -8.94
CA ASP A 245 15.38 4.91 -7.70
C ASP A 245 14.05 4.28 -7.26
N ILE A 246 13.17 4.00 -8.23
CA ILE A 246 11.89 3.33 -8.03
C ILE A 246 11.87 1.98 -8.75
N PRO A 247 11.10 1.01 -8.23
CA PRO A 247 10.94 -0.30 -8.87
C PRO A 247 9.92 -0.23 -10.02
N LEU A 248 10.36 0.30 -11.16
CA LEU A 248 9.48 0.57 -12.31
C LEU A 248 8.74 -0.67 -12.81
N TRP A 249 9.40 -1.83 -12.84
CA TRP A 249 8.79 -3.09 -13.26
C TRP A 249 7.70 -3.58 -12.29
N SER A 250 7.91 -3.38 -10.99
CA SER A 250 6.89 -3.71 -9.97
C SER A 250 5.70 -2.74 -10.04
N LEU A 251 5.97 -1.45 -10.29
CA LEU A 251 4.92 -0.46 -10.54
C LEU A 251 4.10 -0.79 -11.79
N LEU A 252 4.76 -1.17 -12.88
CA LEU A 252 4.10 -1.58 -14.12
C LEU A 252 3.26 -2.84 -13.93
N LEU A 253 3.77 -3.85 -13.21
CA LEU A 253 3.03 -5.07 -12.89
C LEU A 253 1.75 -4.73 -12.13
N VAL A 254 1.84 -3.93 -11.06
CA VAL A 254 0.68 -3.50 -10.28
C VAL A 254 -0.32 -2.75 -11.16
N TRP A 255 0.15 -1.84 -12.01
CA TRP A 255 -0.74 -1.12 -12.94
C TRP A 255 -1.43 -2.06 -13.94
N ILE A 256 -0.73 -3.05 -14.51
CA ILE A 256 -1.31 -4.05 -15.41
C ILE A 256 -2.39 -4.85 -14.67
N LEU A 257 -2.13 -5.29 -13.44
CA LEU A 257 -3.12 -6.03 -12.65
C LEU A 257 -4.35 -5.17 -12.35
N THR A 258 -4.16 -3.89 -12.02
CA THR A 258 -5.25 -2.90 -11.86
C THR A 258 -6.03 -2.71 -13.17
N PHE A 259 -5.34 -2.55 -14.30
CA PHE A 259 -5.94 -2.46 -15.64
C PHE A 259 -6.84 -3.67 -15.94
N LEU A 260 -6.34 -4.88 -15.68
CA LEU A 260 -7.10 -6.13 -15.86
C LEU A 260 -8.32 -6.21 -14.93
N CYS A 261 -8.21 -5.74 -13.69
CA CYS A 261 -9.34 -5.65 -12.78
C CYS A 261 -10.44 -4.69 -13.27
N GLY A 262 -10.09 -3.68 -14.07
CA GLY A 262 -11.06 -2.82 -14.74
C GLY A 262 -12.01 -3.58 -15.68
N PHE A 263 -11.57 -4.66 -16.34
CA PHE A 263 -12.46 -5.48 -17.17
C PHE A 263 -13.46 -6.28 -16.34
N ILE A 264 -13.08 -6.67 -15.12
CA ILE A 264 -14.00 -7.35 -14.19
C ILE A 264 -15.16 -6.42 -13.85
N TYR A 265 -14.87 -5.13 -13.67
CA TYR A 265 -15.90 -4.12 -13.44
C TYR A 265 -16.89 -4.05 -14.61
N LEU A 266 -16.45 -4.10 -15.87
CA LEU A 266 -17.37 -4.14 -17.02
C LEU A 266 -18.34 -5.34 -16.99
N ALA A 267 -17.92 -6.48 -16.44
CA ALA A 267 -18.72 -7.70 -16.37
C ALA A 267 -19.68 -7.73 -15.17
N SER A 268 -19.27 -7.27 -13.99
CA SER A 268 -20.10 -7.26 -12.77
C SER A 268 -19.83 -6.00 -11.96
N GLN A 269 -20.89 -5.28 -11.60
CA GLN A 269 -20.83 -4.03 -10.84
C GLN A 269 -20.99 -4.24 -9.34
N THR A 270 -21.78 -5.24 -8.94
CA THR A 270 -22.22 -5.42 -7.56
C THR A 270 -21.24 -6.25 -6.73
N ASP A 271 -20.50 -7.16 -7.36
CA ASP A 271 -19.63 -8.12 -6.67
C ASP A 271 -18.16 -8.07 -7.13
N TYR A 272 -17.77 -7.01 -7.84
CA TYR A 272 -16.44 -6.94 -8.49
C TYR A 272 -15.29 -7.09 -7.49
N THR A 273 -15.40 -6.56 -6.27
CA THR A 273 -14.36 -6.68 -5.23
C THR A 273 -14.14 -8.14 -4.81
N CYS A 274 -15.22 -8.91 -4.65
CA CYS A 274 -15.13 -10.33 -4.32
C CYS A 274 -14.50 -11.12 -5.46
N VAL A 275 -14.85 -10.80 -6.71
CA VAL A 275 -14.26 -11.43 -7.90
C VAL A 275 -12.78 -11.10 -8.02
N ILE A 276 -12.36 -9.86 -7.72
CA ILE A 276 -10.94 -9.46 -7.69
C ILE A 276 -10.20 -10.27 -6.63
N LEU A 277 -10.68 -10.29 -5.40
CA LEU A 277 -10.02 -11.03 -4.31
C LEU A 277 -9.93 -12.53 -4.61
N GLY A 278 -11.00 -13.13 -5.15
CA GLY A 278 -11.01 -14.52 -5.57
C GLY A 278 -10.02 -14.81 -6.70
N THR A 279 -9.98 -13.95 -7.73
CA THR A 279 -9.04 -14.08 -8.85
C THR A 279 -7.59 -13.92 -8.40
N CYS A 280 -7.33 -12.92 -7.56
CA CYS A 280 -6.04 -12.70 -6.92
C CYS A 280 -5.60 -13.92 -6.10
N PHE A 281 -6.50 -14.50 -5.31
CA PHE A 281 -6.21 -15.71 -4.55
C PHE A 281 -5.78 -16.89 -5.45
N LEU A 282 -6.49 -17.10 -6.57
CA LEU A 282 -6.14 -18.12 -7.56
C LEU A 282 -4.78 -17.85 -8.22
N ILE A 283 -4.50 -16.60 -8.59
CA ILE A 283 -3.19 -16.18 -9.12
C ILE A 283 -2.08 -16.45 -8.10
N GLY A 284 -2.36 -16.17 -6.82
CA GLY A 284 -1.43 -16.40 -5.73
C GLY A 284 -1.10 -17.88 -5.49
N LEU A 285 -2.12 -18.74 -5.60
CA LEU A 285 -1.99 -20.19 -5.58
C LEU A 285 -1.18 -20.70 -6.77
N ALA A 286 -1.47 -20.19 -7.98
CA ALA A 286 -0.70 -20.54 -9.17
C ALA A 286 0.77 -20.12 -9.02
N ASN A 287 1.04 -18.89 -8.54
CA ASN A 287 2.40 -18.41 -8.28
C ASN A 287 3.13 -19.27 -7.24
N TRP A 288 2.42 -19.77 -6.22
CA TRP A 288 2.98 -20.70 -5.24
C TRP A 288 3.44 -22.00 -5.89
N TRP A 289 2.55 -22.67 -6.63
CA TRP A 289 2.84 -23.96 -7.23
C TRP A 289 3.85 -23.89 -8.38
N LEU A 290 3.82 -22.82 -9.16
CA LEU A 290 4.71 -22.64 -10.32
C LEU A 290 6.08 -22.07 -9.97
N HIS A 291 6.21 -21.32 -8.88
CA HIS A 291 7.44 -20.57 -8.58
C HIS A 291 7.85 -20.61 -7.11
N ALA A 292 7.01 -20.04 -6.23
CA ALA A 292 7.43 -19.74 -4.86
C ALA A 292 7.76 -21.00 -4.05
N LYS A 293 7.07 -22.12 -4.28
CA LYS A 293 7.38 -23.40 -3.61
C LYS A 293 8.82 -23.86 -3.84
N ALA A 294 9.40 -23.58 -5.00
CA ALA A 294 10.76 -24.01 -5.36
C ALA A 294 11.83 -22.97 -5.00
N ARG A 295 11.50 -21.66 -5.02
CA ARG A 295 12.50 -20.58 -4.90
C ARG A 295 12.38 -19.71 -3.65
N TYR A 296 11.19 -19.60 -3.07
CA TYR A 296 10.96 -18.72 -1.92
C TYR A 296 11.50 -19.36 -0.63
N ASN A 297 12.62 -18.87 -0.12
CA ASN A 297 13.26 -19.38 1.10
C ASN A 297 12.88 -18.61 2.38
N GLY A 298 12.00 -17.61 2.25
CA GLY A 298 11.65 -16.66 3.30
C GLY A 298 12.23 -15.27 3.01
N PRO A 299 11.82 -14.24 3.78
CA PRO A 299 12.34 -12.89 3.62
C PRO A 299 13.83 -12.82 3.93
N VAL A 300 14.59 -12.10 3.11
CA VAL A 300 16.00 -11.79 3.39
C VAL A 300 16.07 -10.71 4.48
N MET A 301 16.77 -11.02 5.58
CA MET A 301 16.83 -10.19 6.78
C MET A 301 18.19 -9.50 6.91
N ASP A 302 18.49 -8.57 5.99
CA ASP A 302 19.79 -7.88 5.89
C ASP A 302 20.26 -7.21 7.21
N TYR A 303 19.33 -6.90 8.14
CA TYR A 303 19.63 -6.21 9.40
C TYR A 303 19.93 -7.16 10.57
N LEU A 304 19.62 -8.46 10.48
CA LEU A 304 19.99 -9.44 11.51
C LEU A 304 21.44 -9.88 11.34
N GLU A 305 21.89 -10.08 10.10
CA GLU A 305 23.27 -10.44 9.77
C GLU A 305 24.27 -9.33 10.16
N ALA A 306 23.88 -8.06 10.05
CA ALA A 306 24.70 -6.93 10.48
C ALA A 306 24.82 -6.78 12.01
N SER A 307 24.04 -7.56 12.79
CA SER A 307 24.02 -7.49 14.26
C SER A 307 24.66 -8.68 14.96
N GLU A 308 25.00 -9.75 14.23
CA GLU A 308 25.84 -10.83 14.76
C GLU A 308 27.30 -10.35 14.67
N PRO A 309 28.01 -10.13 15.79
CA PRO A 309 29.44 -9.87 15.73
C PRO A 309 30.12 -11.08 15.10
N GLU A 310 31.01 -10.87 14.11
CA GLU A 310 31.81 -11.97 13.58
C GLU A 310 32.59 -12.61 14.73
N PRO A 311 32.83 -13.93 14.72
CA PRO A 311 33.60 -14.60 15.78
C PRO A 311 35.00 -13.98 16.02
N SER A 312 35.57 -13.30 15.02
CA SER A 312 36.81 -12.54 15.11
C SER A 312 36.72 -11.30 16.00
N ASP A 313 35.53 -10.72 16.16
CA ASP A 313 35.29 -9.53 16.99
C ASP A 313 35.05 -9.88 18.47
N ILE A 314 34.73 -11.15 18.76
CA ILE A 314 34.47 -11.64 20.12
C ILE A 314 35.76 -12.09 20.81
N PHE A 315 36.74 -12.60 20.06
CA PHE A 315 38.04 -13.01 20.58
C PHE A 315 39.17 -12.42 19.74
N PRO A 316 39.73 -11.26 20.12
CA PRO A 316 40.95 -10.78 19.50
C PRO A 316 42.08 -11.74 19.87
N VAL A 317 42.39 -12.69 18.98
CA VAL A 317 43.60 -13.50 19.07
C VAL A 317 44.78 -12.54 18.90
N GLN A 318 45.35 -12.10 20.01
CA GLN A 318 46.60 -11.33 19.99
C GLN A 318 47.69 -12.25 19.44
N SER A 319 48.01 -12.10 18.16
CA SER A 319 49.23 -12.69 17.60
C SER A 319 50.41 -11.96 18.23
N HIS A 320 51.05 -12.60 19.22
CA HIS A 320 52.35 -12.20 19.75
C HIS A 320 53.34 -12.02 18.58
N LYS A 321 53.72 -10.78 18.30
CA LYS A 321 54.81 -10.47 17.37
C LYS A 321 56.10 -11.08 17.92
N HIS A 322 56.65 -12.03 17.18
CA HIS A 322 57.97 -12.60 17.39
C HIS A 322 59.04 -11.50 17.44
N CYS A 323 59.82 -11.56 18.51
CA CYS A 323 61.15 -10.98 18.62
C CYS A 323 62.02 -11.48 17.44
N LYS A 324 62.61 -10.57 16.66
CA LYS A 324 63.71 -10.90 15.75
C LYS A 324 64.97 -10.23 16.28
N SER A 325 65.87 -11.06 16.81
CA SER A 325 67.26 -10.72 17.09
C SER A 325 68.10 -10.81 15.82
N GLY A 326 68.98 -9.83 15.62
CA GLY A 326 70.28 -9.99 14.97
C GLY A 326 70.33 -9.70 13.47
N GLU A 327 71.14 -8.71 13.09
CA GLU A 327 72.31 -8.92 12.24
C GLU A 327 73.26 -7.71 12.31
N LEU A 328 74.50 -7.99 12.71
CA LEU A 328 75.70 -7.16 12.55
C LEU A 328 76.28 -7.47 11.16
N GLY A 329 76.76 -6.46 10.42
CA GLY A 329 77.52 -6.68 9.19
C GLY A 329 78.00 -5.41 8.50
N VAL A 330 79.27 -5.09 8.77
CA VAL A 330 80.21 -4.17 8.08
C VAL A 330 80.01 -2.67 8.31
#